data_AF-A0AAV6Z779-F1
#
_entry.id   AF-A0AAV6Z779-F1
#
_cell.length_a   1.000
_cell.length_b   1.000
_cell.length_c   1.000
_cell.angle_alpha   90.00
_cell.angle_beta   90.00
_cell.angle_gamma   90.00
#
_symmetry.space_group_name_H-M   'P 1'
#
loop_
_entity.id
_entity.type
_entity.pdbx_description
1 polymer ?
#
loop_
_entity_poly.entity_id
_entity_poly.type
_entity_poly.pdbx_seq_one_letter_code
_entity_poly.pdbx_strand_id
1 'polypeptide(L)'
;MLSKNRVAIKIPIVCVVLEGGPGTLDTIYNAMNNNTPCVIVEGSGRVADVIAQVAQLPISKITISLIKEKLHTLFYDTFDTFTEHKIVEWTKKV
;
A
#
# COMPACT_ATOMS: atom_id res chain seq x y z
N MET A 1 13.34 -49.07 8.00
CA MET A 1 12.35 -48.33 7.18
C MET A 1 12.28 -46.90 7.71
N LEU A 2 12.90 -45.92 7.04
CA LEU A 2 12.78 -44.51 7.43
C LEU A 2 11.60 -43.91 6.66
N SER A 3 10.52 -43.55 7.36
CA SER A 3 9.41 -42.82 6.75
C SER A 3 9.88 -41.41 6.41
N LYS A 4 9.98 -41.10 5.11
CA LYS A 4 10.12 -39.71 4.66
C LYS A 4 8.81 -38.99 4.97
N ASN A 5 8.79 -38.25 6.08
CA ASN A 5 7.72 -37.31 6.38
C ASN A 5 7.79 -36.17 5.34
N ARG A 6 7.08 -36.32 4.23
CA ARG A 6 6.99 -35.28 3.20
C ARG A 6 6.05 -34.18 3.71
N VAL A 7 6.64 -33.06 4.12
CA VAL A 7 5.89 -31.86 4.46
C VAL A 7 5.40 -31.22 3.17
N ALA A 8 4.08 -31.04 3.03
CA ALA A 8 3.51 -30.24 1.97
C ALA A 8 3.72 -28.75 2.31
N ILE A 9 4.51 -28.05 1.49
CA ILE A 9 4.83 -26.64 1.67
C ILE A 9 4.12 -25.84 0.58
N LYS A 10 3.41 -24.78 0.96
CA LYS A 10 2.84 -23.82 0.00
C LYS A 10 3.96 -22.94 -0.56
N ILE A 11 3.94 -22.69 -1.88
CA ILE A 11 4.88 -21.77 -2.51
C ILE A 11 4.57 -20.34 -2.00
N PRO A 12 5.54 -19.64 -1.38
CA PRO A 12 5.33 -18.27 -0.92
C PRO A 12 5.28 -17.30 -2.10
N ILE A 13 4.45 -16.27 -1.99
CA ILE A 13 4.31 -15.19 -2.97
C ILE A 13 4.56 -13.87 -2.23
N VAL A 14 5.21 -12.92 -2.91
CA VAL A 14 5.41 -11.55 -2.42
C VAL A 14 5.08 -10.56 -3.54
N CYS A 15 4.48 -9.43 -3.20
CA CYS A 15 4.27 -8.31 -4.10
C CYS A 15 5.34 -7.24 -3.82
N VAL A 16 5.94 -6.68 -4.86
CA VAL A 16 6.88 -5.55 -4.74
C VAL A 16 6.28 -4.35 -5.43
N VAL A 17 6.19 -3.23 -4.73
CA VAL A 17 5.60 -1.97 -5.21
C VAL A 17 6.69 -0.92 -5.27
N LEU A 18 6.81 -0.30 -6.44
CA LEU A 18 7.77 0.77 -6.71
C LEU A 18 7.02 2.10 -6.82
N GLU A 19 6.65 2.51 -8.02
CA GLU A 19 5.69 3.57 -8.24
C GLU A 19 4.25 3.05 -8.10
N GLY A 20 3.27 3.93 -8.26
CA GLY A 20 1.88 3.48 -8.36
C GLY A 20 0.89 4.57 -8.73
N GLY A 21 -0.19 4.15 -9.38
CA GLY A 21 -1.38 4.99 -9.56
C GLY A 21 -2.44 4.67 -8.51
N PRO A 22 -3.62 5.31 -8.56
CA PRO A 22 -4.65 5.05 -7.58
C PRO A 22 -5.14 3.60 -7.44
N GLY A 23 -5.19 2.85 -8.54
CA GLY A 23 -5.53 1.43 -8.51
C GLY A 23 -4.44 0.54 -7.89
N THR A 24 -3.22 1.05 -7.72
CA THR A 24 -2.14 0.33 -7.05
C THR A 24 -2.45 0.17 -5.56
N LEU A 25 -3.05 1.17 -4.91
CA LEU A 25 -3.48 1.05 -3.51
C LEU A 25 -4.52 -0.07 -3.32
N ASP A 26 -5.46 -0.19 -4.26
CA ASP A 26 -6.45 -1.28 -4.25
C ASP A 26 -5.79 -2.65 -4.40
N THR A 27 -4.79 -2.73 -5.28
CA THR A 27 -4.02 -3.96 -5.51
C THR A 27 -3.25 -4.37 -4.25
N ILE A 28 -2.62 -3.43 -3.56
CA ILE A 28 -1.91 -3.67 -2.30
C ILE A 28 -2.88 -4.15 -1.22
N TYR A 29 -3.99 -3.43 -1.03
CA TYR A 29 -5.01 -3.78 -0.04
C TYR A 29 -5.58 -5.18 -0.29
N ASN A 30 -5.87 -5.51 -1.55
CA ASN A 30 -6.34 -6.84 -1.93
C ASN A 30 -5.26 -7.92 -1.75
N ALA A 31 -4.00 -7.63 -2.06
CA ALA A 31 -2.90 -8.56 -1.83
C ALA A 31 -2.74 -8.88 -0.33
N MET A 32 -2.76 -7.86 0.53
CA MET A 32 -2.69 -8.04 1.98
C MET A 32 -3.89 -8.83 2.53
N ASN A 33 -5.12 -8.54 2.07
CA ASN A 33 -6.30 -9.31 2.45
C ASN A 33 -6.24 -10.78 2.00
N ASN A 34 -5.50 -11.08 0.93
CA ASN A 34 -5.25 -12.43 0.45
C ASN A 34 -3.97 -13.05 1.03
N ASN A 35 -3.43 -12.52 2.14
CA ASN A 35 -2.22 -12.99 2.80
C ASN A 35 -0.97 -12.99 1.91
N THR A 36 -0.92 -12.09 0.92
CA THR A 36 0.29 -11.84 0.12
C THR A 36 1.02 -10.63 0.70
N PRO A 37 2.20 -10.81 1.30
CA PRO A 37 2.99 -9.70 1.83
C PRO A 37 3.40 -8.76 0.70
N CYS A 38 3.37 -7.45 0.98
CA CYS A 38 3.76 -6.40 0.05
C CYS A 38 5.03 -5.70 0.56
N VAL A 39 6.05 -5.60 -0.28
CA VAL A 39 7.25 -4.80 -0.05
C VAL A 39 7.07 -3.47 -0.76
N ILE A 40 7.09 -2.39 0.01
CA ILE A 40 6.97 -1.02 -0.50
C ILE A 40 8.37 -0.41 -0.57
N VAL A 41 8.76 0.14 -1.72
CA VAL A 41 10.06 0.76 -1.93
C VAL A 41 9.92 2.28 -1.76
N GLU A 42 10.43 2.80 -0.65
CA GLU A 42 10.50 4.25 -0.38
C GLU A 42 11.47 4.96 -1.34
N GLY A 43 11.14 6.20 -1.72
CA GLY A 43 11.77 6.91 -2.84
C GLY A 43 11.25 6.44 -4.20
N SER A 44 10.25 5.55 -4.16
CA SER A 44 9.43 5.08 -5.28
C SER A 44 8.88 6.19 -6.14
N GLY A 45 8.28 7.14 -5.44
CA GLY A 45 7.25 8.05 -5.91
C GLY A 45 5.82 7.57 -5.65
N ARG A 46 4.88 8.49 -5.89
CA ARG A 46 3.42 8.31 -5.88
C ARG A 46 2.90 7.45 -4.71
N VAL A 47 2.16 6.35 -4.99
CA VAL A 47 1.50 5.54 -3.93
C VAL A 47 2.50 4.96 -2.94
N ALA A 48 3.64 4.46 -3.40
CA ALA A 48 4.59 3.84 -2.47
C ALA A 48 5.13 4.85 -1.46
N ASP A 49 5.42 6.07 -1.89
CA ASP A 49 5.90 7.10 -0.97
C ASP A 49 4.79 7.62 -0.04
N VAL A 50 3.52 7.64 -0.49
CA VAL A 50 2.40 7.93 0.41
C VAL A 50 2.39 6.90 1.55
N ILE A 51 2.46 5.60 1.23
CA ILE A 51 2.43 4.52 2.21
C ILE A 51 3.70 4.50 3.07
N ALA A 52 4.88 4.69 2.48
CA ALA A 52 6.14 4.67 3.21
C ALA A 52 6.23 5.79 4.26
N GLN A 53 5.78 7.00 3.90
CA GLN A 53 5.82 8.15 4.80
C GLN A 53 4.82 8.05 5.96
N VAL A 54 3.65 7.45 5.75
CA VAL A 54 2.63 7.27 6.80
C VAL A 54 2.86 6.01 7.64
N ALA A 55 3.52 4.98 7.12
CA ALA A 55 3.85 3.76 7.86
C ALA A 55 4.76 4.00 9.07
N GLN A 56 5.51 5.11 9.07
CA GLN A 56 6.37 5.52 10.18
C GLN A 56 5.59 6.26 11.30
N LEU A 57 4.31 6.53 11.10
CA LEU A 57 3.48 7.29 12.03
C LEU A 57 2.52 6.38 12.83
N PRO A 58 2.13 6.80 14.05
CA PRO A 58 1.05 6.14 14.77
C PRO A 58 -0.28 6.22 13.99
N ILE A 59 -1.11 5.18 14.06
CA ILE A 59 -2.44 5.15 13.40
C ILE A 59 -3.29 6.37 13.76
N SER A 60 -3.20 6.87 14.99
CA SER A 60 -3.93 8.07 15.46
C SER A 60 -3.54 9.37 14.73
N LYS A 61 -2.39 9.38 14.05
CA LYS A 61 -1.89 10.52 13.27
C LYS A 61 -2.26 10.42 11.78
N ILE A 62 -2.79 9.27 11.33
CA ILE A 62 -3.24 9.07 9.94
C ILE A 62 -4.63 9.71 9.80
N THR A 63 -4.65 10.98 9.38
CA THR A 63 -5.88 11.76 9.17
C THR A 63 -6.11 12.03 7.68
N ILE A 64 -7.36 12.37 7.33
CA ILE A 64 -7.72 12.79 5.97
C ILE A 64 -6.87 13.98 5.52
N SER A 65 -6.59 14.94 6.42
CA SER A 65 -5.77 16.11 6.12
C SER A 65 -4.33 15.72 5.77
N LEU A 66 -3.74 14.78 6.51
CA LEU A 66 -2.40 14.28 6.24
C LEU A 66 -2.34 13.56 4.89
N ILE A 67 -3.28 12.65 4.63
CA ILE A 67 -3.35 11.93 3.35
C ILE A 67 -3.53 12.90 2.19
N LYS A 68 -4.39 13.91 2.34
CA LYS A 68 -4.61 14.95 1.34
C LYS A 68 -3.34 15.76 1.06
N GLU A 69 -2.58 16.14 2.08
CA GLU A 69 -1.28 16.83 1.94
C GLU A 69 -0.26 15.97 1.18
N LYS A 70 -0.16 14.68 1.53
CA LYS A 70 0.74 13.74 0.85
C LYS A 70 0.35 13.52 -0.60
N LEU A 71 -0.94 13.37 -0.88
CA LEU A 71 -1.46 13.26 -2.25
C LEU A 71 -1.16 14.51 -3.07
N HIS A 72 -1.35 15.71 -2.51
CA HIS A 72 -1.03 16.96 -3.19
C HIS A 72 0.46 17.05 -3.55
N THR A 73 1.34 16.55 -2.68
CA THR A 73 2.79 16.58 -2.90
C THR A 73 3.25 15.53 -3.90
N LEU A 74 2.75 14.30 -3.80
CA LEU A 74 3.23 13.13 -4.56
C LEU A 74 2.46 12.87 -5.86
N PHE A 75 1.26 13.44 -6.00
CA PHE A 75 0.42 13.42 -7.22
C PHE A 75 0.15 14.84 -7.72
N TYR A 76 1.11 15.76 -7.59
CA TYR A 76 0.95 17.17 -7.94
C TYR A 76 0.40 17.41 -9.37
N ASP A 77 0.66 16.49 -10.30
CA ASP A 77 0.21 16.53 -11.70
C ASP A 77 -1.24 16.05 -11.91
N THR A 78 -1.76 15.26 -10.98
CA THR A 78 -3.04 14.54 -11.12
C THR A 78 -3.95 14.72 -9.91
N PHE A 79 -3.57 15.56 -8.95
CA PHE A 79 -4.28 15.78 -7.70
C PHE A 79 -5.73 16.25 -7.92
N ASP A 80 -5.96 17.11 -8.91
CA ASP A 80 -7.30 17.63 -9.24
C ASP A 80 -8.29 16.53 -9.65
N THR A 81 -7.80 15.35 -10.01
CA THR A 81 -8.65 14.18 -10.33
C THR A 81 -9.12 13.41 -9.10
N PHE A 82 -8.59 13.71 -7.91
CA PHE A 82 -8.99 13.08 -6.66
C PHE A 82 -10.23 13.76 -6.08
N THR A 83 -11.31 13.00 -5.99
CA THR A 83 -12.51 13.44 -5.27
C THR A 83 -12.33 13.32 -3.77
N GLU A 84 -13.04 14.14 -2.98
CA GLU A 84 -13.04 14.02 -1.51
C GLU A 84 -13.42 12.61 -1.04
N HIS A 85 -14.38 11.97 -1.71
CA HIS A 85 -14.75 10.58 -1.44
C HIS A 85 -13.55 9.63 -1.56
N LYS A 86 -12.75 9.78 -2.61
CA LYS A 86 -11.58 8.93 -2.87
C LYS A 86 -10.50 9.14 -1.82
N ILE A 87 -10.31 10.37 -1.35
CA ILE A 87 -9.34 10.67 -0.27
C ILE A 87 -9.78 10.00 1.05
N VAL A 88 -11.07 10.06 1.38
CA VAL A 88 -11.62 9.37 2.56
C VAL A 88 -11.45 7.85 2.44
N GLU A 89 -11.68 7.29 1.26
CA GLU A 89 -11.48 5.86 1.00
C GLU A 89 -10.00 5.45 1.17
N TRP A 90 -9.07 6.25 0.64
CA TRP A 90 -7.64 6.03 0.80
C TRP A 90 -7.21 6.04 2.26
N THR A 91 -7.71 7.01 3.02
CA THR A 91 -7.39 7.13 4.46
C THR A 91 -7.82 5.89 5.26
N LYS A 92 -8.77 5.09 4.74
CA LYS A 92 -9.19 3.84 5.38
C LYS A 92 -8.37 2.62 4.95
N LYS A 93 -7.71 2.67 3.79
CA LYS A 93 -6.94 1.56 3.22
C LYS A 93 -5.46 1.59 3.59
N VAL A 94 -4.96 2.78 3.91
CA VAL A 94 -3.62 3.06 4.41
C VAL A 94 -3.59 2.88 5.92
#